data_AF-A0A4Z0A2E0-F1
#
_entry.id   AF-A0A4Z0A2E0-F1
#
_cell.length_a   1.000
_cell.length_b   1.000
_cell.length_c   1.000
_cell.angle_alpha   90.00
_cell.angle_beta   90.00
_cell.angle_gamma   90.00
#
_symmetry.space_group_name_H-M   'P 1'
#
loop_
_entity.id
_entity.type
_entity.pdbx_description
1 polymer ?
#
loop_
_entity_poly.entity_id
_entity_poly.type
_entity_poly.pdbx_seq_one_letter_code
_entity_poly.pdbx_strand_id
1 'polypeptide(L)'
;MATDFWASSHHKRWQVDRATLRQARTDDLHYVGDPELIDFFYIFFANLISKLGKQLQLRQRVIATATVFFLRFYLKNSICETDPYIVIAACCYVAAKAEEAPVHIKNVVAEARSVFSQEPYNMKSFPTDNSKLAEMEFYLVDDLECDLTVFHPYRTLMALCSSSSSSSGVEAGELGVGISAEEGERYWGTGEGRLELGEGALQMAWLIINDTYRSPLPLLHPPHLIAVAAIYLTLIYNSDMRASLALPSSLTAAA
;
A
#
# COMPACT_ATOMS: atom_id res chain seq x y z
N MET A 1 -4.26 -17.98 -4.49
CA MET A 1 -4.91 -18.38 -3.22
C MET A 1 -4.68 -17.25 -2.23
N ALA A 2 -5.59 -16.34 -1.86
CA ALA A 2 -7.04 -16.25 -1.99
C ALA A 2 -7.46 -15.23 -3.07
N THR A 3 -8.41 -15.60 -3.93
CA THR A 3 -9.03 -14.67 -4.89
C THR A 3 -10.17 -13.86 -4.27
N ASP A 4 -10.68 -14.31 -3.12
CA ASP A 4 -11.79 -13.69 -2.42
C ASP A 4 -11.32 -12.95 -1.17
N PHE A 5 -11.59 -11.65 -1.15
CA PHE A 5 -11.27 -10.78 -0.03
C PHE A 5 -12.08 -11.17 1.21
N TRP A 6 -13.36 -11.52 1.07
CA TRP A 6 -14.26 -11.77 2.20
C TRP A 6 -13.93 -13.06 2.96
N ALA A 7 -13.42 -14.06 2.24
CA ALA A 7 -12.94 -15.30 2.85
C ALA A 7 -11.51 -15.20 3.42
N SER A 8 -10.75 -14.15 3.06
CA SER A 8 -9.32 -14.02 3.38
C SER A 8 -9.02 -13.72 4.85
N SER A 9 -7.81 -14.04 5.29
CA SER A 9 -7.32 -13.63 6.61
C SER A 9 -7.20 -12.10 6.73
N HIS A 10 -6.94 -11.40 5.63
CA HIS A 10 -6.94 -9.93 5.61
C HIS A 10 -8.26 -9.36 6.13
N HIS A 11 -9.40 -9.82 5.60
CA HIS A 11 -10.70 -9.34 6.06
C HIS A 11 -11.03 -9.81 7.48
N LYS A 12 -10.80 -11.10 7.77
CA LYS A 12 -11.26 -11.74 9.01
C LYS A 12 -10.45 -11.35 10.25
N ARG A 13 -9.17 -11.03 10.10
CA ARG A 13 -8.23 -10.88 11.24
C ARG A 13 -7.55 -9.53 11.30
N TRP A 14 -7.34 -8.88 10.15
CA TRP A 14 -6.52 -7.66 10.05
C TRP A 14 -7.31 -6.40 9.74
N GLN A 15 -8.64 -6.49 9.67
CA GLN A 15 -9.51 -5.32 9.74
C GLN A 15 -9.88 -5.05 11.19
N VAL A 16 -9.47 -3.90 11.69
CA VAL A 16 -9.59 -3.54 13.10
C VAL A 16 -10.41 -2.27 13.26
N ASP A 17 -10.97 -2.11 14.46
CA ASP A 17 -11.69 -0.91 14.82
C ASP A 17 -10.74 0.20 15.29
N ARG A 18 -11.23 1.44 15.25
CA ARG A 18 -10.50 2.60 15.75
C ARG A 18 -10.16 2.49 17.24
N ALA A 19 -10.97 1.78 18.02
CA ALA A 19 -10.70 1.53 19.43
C ALA A 19 -9.44 0.67 19.61
N THR A 20 -9.29 -0.40 18.84
CA THR A 20 -8.13 -1.28 18.84
C THR A 20 -6.84 -0.52 18.47
N LEU A 21 -6.90 0.36 17.45
CA LEU A 21 -5.76 1.20 17.08
C LEU A 21 -5.33 2.16 18.21
N ARG A 22 -6.30 2.76 18.91
CA ARG A 22 -6.01 3.64 20.06
C ARG A 22 -5.41 2.85 21.21
N GLN A 23 -5.93 1.65 21.46
CA GLN A 23 -5.41 0.76 22.50
C GLN A 23 -3.97 0.32 22.20
N ALA A 24 -3.65 -0.01 20.95
CA ALA A 24 -2.28 -0.39 20.54
C ALA A 24 -1.24 0.74 20.76
N ARG A 25 -1.68 1.99 20.94
CA ARG A 25 -0.82 3.16 21.14
C ARG A 25 -0.83 3.69 22.57
N THR A 26 -1.51 3.04 23.51
CA THR A 26 -1.57 3.54 24.89
C THR A 26 -0.20 3.66 25.51
N ASP A 27 0.68 2.70 25.26
CA ASP A 27 1.99 2.65 25.87
C ASP A 27 2.92 3.71 25.25
N ASP A 28 2.89 3.83 23.92
CA ASP A 28 3.63 4.85 23.16
C ASP A 28 3.24 6.28 23.58
N LEU A 29 1.95 6.52 23.90
CA LEU A 29 1.44 7.82 24.34
C LEU A 29 2.04 8.30 25.67
N HIS A 30 2.59 7.42 26.51
CA HIS A 30 3.24 7.85 27.75
C HIS A 30 4.57 8.57 27.51
N TYR A 31 5.20 8.34 26.36
CA TYR A 31 6.53 8.87 26.04
C TYR A 31 6.48 10.12 25.16
N VAL A 32 5.30 10.45 24.63
CA VAL A 32 5.11 11.56 23.70
C VAL A 32 4.45 12.74 24.42
N GLY A 33 5.00 13.95 24.24
CA GLY A 33 4.45 15.17 24.85
C GLY A 33 3.07 15.54 24.29
N ASP A 34 2.91 15.50 22.97
CA ASP A 34 1.65 15.80 22.28
C ASP A 34 1.13 14.54 21.54
N PRO A 35 -0.08 14.05 21.86
CA PRO A 35 -0.66 12.85 21.23
C PRO A 35 -0.74 12.91 19.69
N GLU A 36 -0.88 14.11 19.13
CA GLU A 36 -0.94 14.33 17.67
C GLU A 36 0.38 13.97 16.96
N LEU A 37 1.50 13.97 17.67
CA LEU A 37 2.81 13.63 17.10
C LEU A 37 2.87 12.16 16.63
N ILE A 38 2.11 11.28 17.27
CA ILE A 38 2.03 9.86 16.87
C ILE A 38 1.39 9.72 15.49
N ASP A 39 0.43 10.58 15.14
CA ASP A 39 -0.19 10.53 13.83
C ASP A 39 0.81 10.90 12.72
N PHE A 40 1.76 11.80 13.01
CA PHE A 40 2.84 12.13 12.08
C PHE A 40 3.85 10.99 11.90
N PHE A 41 3.96 10.04 12.84
CA PHE A 41 4.81 8.86 12.67
C PHE A 41 4.34 7.97 11.52
N TYR A 42 3.03 7.83 11.30
CA TYR A 42 2.52 7.09 10.14
C TYR A 42 3.00 7.71 8.82
N ILE A 43 2.98 9.03 8.73
CA ILE A 43 3.46 9.76 7.55
C ILE A 43 4.98 9.55 7.39
N PHE A 44 5.74 9.71 8.48
CA PHE A 44 7.19 9.57 8.48
C PHE A 44 7.63 8.17 8.05
N PHE A 45 7.10 7.11 8.68
CA PHE A 45 7.48 5.73 8.39
C PHE A 45 6.99 5.28 7.01
N ALA A 46 5.78 5.65 6.59
CA ALA A 46 5.30 5.32 5.23
C ALA A 46 6.19 5.96 4.14
N ASN A 47 6.63 7.20 4.34
CA ASN A 47 7.56 7.86 3.42
C ASN A 47 8.93 7.17 3.41
N LEU A 48 9.41 6.74 4.57
CA LEU A 48 10.68 6.02 4.70
C LEU A 48 10.65 4.64 4.02
N ILE A 49 9.57 3.87 4.22
CA ILE A 49 9.32 2.60 3.53
C ILE A 49 9.26 2.82 2.02
N SER A 50 8.55 3.85 1.55
CA SER A 50 8.48 4.19 0.12
C SER A 50 9.85 4.56 -0.45
N LYS A 51 10.66 5.34 0.29
CA LYS A 51 12.02 5.71 -0.13
C LYS A 51 12.92 4.49 -0.24
N LEU A 52 12.91 3.61 0.77
CA LEU A 52 13.69 2.37 0.76
C LEU A 52 13.25 1.43 -0.36
N GLY A 53 11.94 1.24 -0.53
CA GLY A 53 11.39 0.40 -1.59
C GLY A 53 11.79 0.88 -2.99
N LYS A 54 11.82 2.19 -3.23
CA LYS A 54 12.30 2.77 -4.49
C LYS A 54 13.79 2.53 -4.73
N GLN A 55 14.63 2.64 -3.70
CA GLN A 55 16.08 2.33 -3.82
C GLN A 55 16.30 0.84 -4.13
N LEU A 56 15.48 -0.04 -3.54
CA LEU A 56 15.47 -1.47 -3.83
C LEU A 56 14.79 -1.83 -5.16
N GLN A 57 14.34 -0.85 -5.94
CA GLN A 57 13.64 -1.04 -7.22
C GLN A 57 12.36 -1.91 -7.09
N LEU A 58 11.70 -1.83 -5.93
CA LEU A 58 10.46 -2.56 -5.67
C LEU A 58 9.28 -1.86 -6.34
N ARG A 59 8.35 -2.68 -6.83
CA ARG A 59 7.08 -2.24 -7.44
C ARG A 59 6.18 -1.62 -6.38
N GLN A 60 5.29 -0.70 -6.76
CA GLN A 60 4.39 -0.03 -5.81
C GLN A 60 3.54 -1.00 -4.98
N ARG A 61 3.12 -2.14 -5.55
CA ARG A 61 2.40 -3.19 -4.80
C ARG A 61 3.23 -3.79 -3.66
N VAL A 62 4.53 -4.01 -3.88
CA VAL A 62 5.46 -4.53 -2.85
C VAL A 62 5.70 -3.48 -1.76
N ILE A 63 5.77 -2.20 -2.14
CA ILE A 63 5.89 -1.10 -1.18
C ILE A 63 4.62 -1.01 -0.32
N ALA A 64 3.46 -1.15 -0.94
CA ALA A 64 2.18 -1.14 -0.24
C ALA A 64 2.03 -2.32 0.74
N THR A 65 2.45 -3.54 0.35
CA THR A 65 2.48 -4.70 1.28
C THR A 65 3.42 -4.47 2.45
N ALA A 66 4.63 -3.94 2.20
CA ALA A 66 5.58 -3.61 3.25
C ALA A 66 5.00 -2.61 4.26
N THR A 67 4.30 -1.57 3.79
CA THR A 67 3.61 -0.62 4.67
C THR A 67 2.50 -1.29 5.48
N VAL A 68 1.72 -2.20 4.89
CA VAL A 68 0.68 -2.92 5.63
C VAL A 68 1.29 -3.86 6.68
N PHE A 69 2.39 -4.57 6.38
CA PHE A 69 3.09 -5.38 7.37
C PHE A 69 3.62 -4.55 8.53
N PHE A 70 4.20 -3.38 8.24
CA PHE A 70 4.63 -2.44 9.28
C PHE A 70 3.47 -2.01 10.19
N LEU A 71 2.34 -1.62 9.59
CA LEU A 71 1.16 -1.22 10.36
C LEU A 71 0.60 -2.37 11.20
N ARG A 72 0.57 -3.59 10.65
CA ARG A 72 0.11 -4.80 11.36
C ARG A 72 1.02 -5.19 12.52
N PHE A 73 2.33 -5.10 12.35
CA PHE A 73 3.30 -5.38 13.41
C PHE A 73 3.09 -4.47 14.61
N TYR A 74 2.91 -3.16 14.36
CA TYR A 74 2.68 -2.18 15.42
C TYR A 74 1.23 -2.15 15.94
N LEU A 75 0.35 -3.07 15.53
CA LEU A 75 -0.91 -3.32 16.26
C LEU A 75 -0.70 -4.09 17.55
N LYS A 76 0.33 -4.94 17.59
CA LYS A 76 0.64 -5.82 18.71
C LYS A 76 1.84 -5.35 19.54
N ASN A 77 2.76 -4.62 18.90
CA ASN A 77 4.00 -4.15 19.51
C ASN A 77 4.01 -2.63 19.69
N SER A 78 4.70 -2.18 20.74
CA SER A 78 4.97 -0.76 20.97
C SER A 78 6.13 -0.26 20.10
N ILE A 79 6.08 1.01 19.71
CA ILE A 79 7.14 1.68 18.93
C ILE A 79 8.37 1.91 19.83
N CYS A 80 8.16 2.17 21.12
CA CYS A 80 9.24 2.48 22.04
C CYS A 80 10.14 1.28 22.39
N GLU A 81 9.63 0.05 22.33
CA GLU A 81 10.41 -1.16 22.66
C GLU A 81 11.21 -1.72 21.48
N THR A 82 10.91 -1.27 20.26
CA THR A 82 11.50 -1.80 19.03
C THR A 82 12.27 -0.71 18.27
N ASP A 83 13.26 -1.11 17.46
CA ASP A 83 13.91 -0.18 16.51
C ASP A 83 13.11 -0.15 15.20
N PRO A 84 12.39 0.95 14.87
CA PRO A 84 11.54 0.97 13.68
C PRO A 84 12.32 0.85 12.37
N TYR A 85 13.61 1.20 12.36
CA TYR A 85 14.43 1.14 11.14
C TYR A 85 14.72 -0.30 10.72
N ILE A 86 15.01 -1.20 11.67
CA ILE A 86 15.20 -2.63 11.35
C ILE A 86 13.87 -3.28 10.97
N VAL A 87 12.76 -2.87 11.61
CA VAL A 87 11.40 -3.34 11.27
C VAL A 87 11.03 -2.93 9.84
N ILE A 88 11.32 -1.69 9.42
CA ILE A 88 11.10 -1.20 8.05
C ILE A 88 11.87 -2.03 7.03
N ALA A 89 13.16 -2.28 7.28
CA ALA A 89 13.99 -3.11 6.41
C ALA A 89 13.45 -4.54 6.31
N ALA A 90 13.03 -5.13 7.43
CA ALA A 90 12.42 -6.45 7.48
C ALA A 90 11.09 -6.50 6.72
N CYS A 91 10.23 -5.48 6.88
CA CYS A 91 8.97 -5.37 6.15
C CYS A 91 9.18 -5.34 4.64
N CYS A 92 10.11 -4.52 4.14
CA CYS A 92 10.46 -4.50 2.71
C CYS A 92 10.98 -5.85 2.23
N TYR A 93 11.80 -6.54 3.04
CA TYR A 93 12.39 -7.83 2.68
C TYR A 93 11.35 -8.96 2.63
N VAL A 94 10.45 -9.04 3.61
CA VAL A 94 9.38 -10.04 3.68
C VAL A 94 8.32 -9.76 2.62
N ALA A 95 7.93 -8.50 2.40
CA ALA A 95 7.00 -8.11 1.35
C ALA A 95 7.52 -8.49 -0.05
N ALA A 96 8.79 -8.23 -0.32
CA ALA A 96 9.45 -8.62 -1.57
C ALA A 96 9.36 -10.13 -1.81
N LYS A 97 9.54 -10.95 -0.77
CA LYS A 97 9.36 -12.42 -0.85
C LYS A 97 7.90 -12.83 -1.05
N ALA A 98 6.98 -12.20 -0.33
CA ALA A 98 5.55 -12.52 -0.38
C ALA A 98 4.90 -12.18 -1.74
N GLU A 99 5.37 -11.11 -2.40
CA GLU A 99 4.89 -10.64 -3.70
C GLU A 99 5.75 -11.13 -4.89
N GLU A 100 6.51 -12.23 -4.69
CA GLU A 100 7.29 -12.91 -5.73
C GLU A 100 8.36 -12.03 -6.42
N ALA A 101 8.85 -10.99 -5.73
CA ALA A 101 9.93 -10.11 -6.18
C ALA A 101 11.12 -10.16 -5.18
N PRO A 102 11.71 -11.34 -4.90
CA PRO A 102 12.68 -11.50 -3.82
C PRO A 102 13.97 -10.71 -4.07
N VAL A 103 14.46 -10.04 -3.03
CA VAL A 103 15.73 -9.28 -3.04
C VAL A 103 16.75 -9.97 -2.14
N HIS A 104 18.03 -9.96 -2.49
CA HIS A 104 19.07 -10.52 -1.62
C HIS A 104 19.23 -9.70 -0.33
N ILE A 105 19.35 -10.40 0.82
CA ILE A 105 19.45 -9.77 2.14
C ILE A 105 20.60 -8.76 2.26
N LYS A 106 21.74 -9.03 1.62
CA LYS A 106 22.90 -8.13 1.59
C LYS A 106 22.56 -6.79 0.92
N ASN A 107 21.77 -6.83 -0.14
CA ASN A 107 21.35 -5.62 -0.85
C ASN A 107 20.38 -4.82 0.00
N VAL A 108 19.45 -5.50 0.70
CA VAL A 108 18.53 -4.83 1.64
C VAL A 108 19.29 -4.10 2.74
N VAL A 109 20.26 -4.75 3.38
CA VAL A 109 21.07 -4.12 4.45
C VAL A 109 21.89 -2.94 3.90
N ALA A 110 22.49 -3.09 2.72
CA ALA A 110 23.29 -2.04 2.09
C ALA A 110 22.45 -0.80 1.74
N GLU A 111 21.30 -0.99 1.08
CA GLU A 111 20.41 0.10 0.69
C GLU A 111 19.72 0.73 1.91
N ALA A 112 19.30 -0.06 2.90
CA ALA A 112 18.74 0.46 4.15
C ALA A 112 19.73 1.40 4.84
N ARG A 113 20.99 1.01 4.96
CA ARG A 113 22.03 1.88 5.50
C ARG A 113 22.20 3.16 4.68
N SER A 114 22.27 3.05 3.37
CA SER A 114 22.40 4.20 2.47
C SER A 114 21.25 5.19 2.70
N VAL A 115 20.01 4.71 2.71
CA VAL A 115 18.80 5.54 2.88
C VAL A 115 18.72 6.17 4.27
N PHE A 116 18.99 5.40 5.32
CA PHE A 116 18.86 5.87 6.71
C PHE A 116 19.99 6.81 7.13
N SER A 117 21.15 6.72 6.47
CA SER A 117 22.28 7.63 6.70
C SER A 117 22.09 9.02 6.09
N GLN A 118 21.15 9.17 5.14
CA GLN A 118 20.87 10.44 4.49
C GLN A 118 20.02 11.37 5.37
N GLU A 119 20.19 12.67 5.20
CA GLU A 119 19.27 13.70 5.70
C GLU A 119 17.82 13.42 5.21
N PRO A 120 16.79 13.61 6.04
CA PRO A 120 16.80 14.13 7.42
C PRO A 120 16.96 13.06 8.52
N TYR A 121 17.17 11.79 8.15
CA TYR A 121 17.08 10.67 9.09
C TYR A 121 18.34 10.53 9.96
N ASN A 122 19.52 10.86 9.40
CA ASN A 122 20.80 10.98 10.10
C ASN A 122 21.16 9.82 11.04
N MET A 123 20.72 8.61 10.68
CA MET A 123 20.97 7.42 11.48
C MET A 123 22.43 7.00 11.31
N LYS A 124 23.23 7.22 12.37
CA LYS A 124 24.69 7.04 12.33
C LYS A 124 25.14 5.58 12.32
N SER A 125 24.30 4.64 12.75
CA SER A 125 24.68 3.23 12.81
C SER A 125 23.47 2.31 12.60
N PHE A 126 23.30 1.87 11.35
CA PHE A 126 22.42 0.75 11.02
C PHE A 126 23.24 -0.55 11.02
N PRO A 127 22.70 -1.69 11.50
CA PRO A 127 23.43 -2.95 11.55
C PRO A 127 24.12 -3.34 10.24
N THR A 128 25.28 -3.98 10.34
CA THR A 128 25.98 -4.60 9.20
C THR A 128 25.70 -6.09 9.09
N ASP A 129 25.33 -6.69 10.21
CA ASP A 129 25.14 -8.12 10.28
C ASP A 129 23.79 -8.49 9.68
N ASN A 130 23.83 -9.31 8.63
CA ASN A 130 22.62 -9.83 7.99
C ASN A 130 21.79 -10.70 8.96
N SER A 131 22.42 -11.23 10.02
CA SER A 131 21.75 -12.04 11.04
C SER A 131 20.65 -11.26 11.77
N LYS A 132 20.89 -10.00 12.12
CA LYS A 132 19.89 -9.16 12.80
C LYS A 132 18.66 -8.92 11.94
N LEU A 133 18.85 -8.74 10.64
CA LEU A 133 17.73 -8.61 9.71
C LEU A 133 16.97 -9.95 9.55
N ALA A 134 17.68 -11.08 9.55
CA ALA A 134 17.06 -12.41 9.49
C ALA A 134 16.31 -12.77 10.79
N GLU A 135 16.82 -12.39 11.95
CA GLU A 135 16.13 -12.50 13.23
C GLU A 135 14.87 -11.64 13.25
N MET A 136 14.98 -10.38 12.81
CA MET A 136 13.81 -9.49 12.72
C MET A 136 12.78 -9.99 11.71
N GLU A 137 13.20 -10.59 10.59
CA GLU A 137 12.29 -11.28 9.67
C GLU A 137 11.50 -12.36 10.41
N PHE A 138 12.18 -13.20 11.19
CA PHE A 138 11.55 -14.30 11.90
C PHE A 138 10.49 -13.79 12.88
N TYR A 139 10.81 -12.77 13.69
CA TYR A 139 9.86 -12.13 14.60
C TYR A 139 8.69 -11.49 13.85
N LEU A 140 8.96 -10.79 12.73
CA LEU A 140 7.91 -10.15 11.94
C LEU A 140 6.92 -11.17 11.39
N VAL A 141 7.39 -12.29 10.84
CA VAL A 141 6.51 -13.32 10.26
C VAL A 141 5.68 -14.01 11.35
N ASP A 142 6.25 -14.23 12.53
CA ASP A 142 5.55 -14.78 13.69
C ASP A 142 4.44 -13.84 14.19
N ASP A 143 4.73 -12.54 14.34
CA ASP A 143 3.74 -11.53 14.76
C ASP A 143 2.62 -11.32 13.74
N LEU A 144 2.93 -11.46 12.45
CA LEU A 144 1.95 -11.48 11.37
C LEU A 144 1.18 -12.81 11.30
N GLU A 145 1.50 -13.79 12.14
CA GLU A 145 0.89 -15.13 12.16
C GLU A 145 0.83 -15.76 10.76
N CYS A 146 1.88 -15.56 9.97
CA CYS A 146 2.01 -16.00 8.58
C CYS A 146 0.91 -15.47 7.60
N ASP A 147 0.16 -14.43 7.96
CA ASP A 147 -0.85 -13.82 7.10
C ASP A 147 -0.24 -12.84 6.08
N LEU A 148 0.54 -13.37 5.15
CA LEU A 148 1.32 -12.58 4.19
C LEU A 148 0.51 -12.07 2.99
N THR A 149 -0.70 -12.59 2.77
CA THR A 149 -1.54 -12.15 1.64
C THR A 149 -2.26 -10.84 1.97
N VAL A 150 -2.02 -9.80 1.18
CA VAL A 150 -2.66 -8.48 1.31
C VAL A 150 -3.42 -8.13 0.04
N PHE A 151 -4.57 -7.48 0.22
CA PHE A 151 -5.41 -7.01 -0.89
C PHE A 151 -5.30 -5.50 -0.98
N HIS A 152 -4.96 -4.99 -2.16
CA HIS A 152 -4.72 -3.56 -2.36
C HIS A 152 -5.82 -2.87 -3.19
N PRO A 153 -6.06 -1.56 -2.99
CA PRO A 153 -7.07 -0.81 -3.74
C PRO A 153 -6.79 -0.70 -5.24
N TYR A 154 -5.53 -0.81 -5.68
CA TYR A 154 -5.11 -0.66 -7.08
C TYR A 154 -5.85 -1.58 -8.04
N ARG A 155 -6.11 -2.84 -7.63
CA ARG A 155 -6.85 -3.80 -8.45
C ARG A 155 -8.29 -3.34 -8.69
N THR A 156 -8.93 -2.78 -7.66
CA THR A 156 -10.30 -2.28 -7.76
C THR A 156 -10.35 -1.02 -8.63
N LEU A 157 -9.37 -0.13 -8.50
CA LEU A 157 -9.26 1.06 -9.37
C LEU A 157 -9.24 0.66 -10.85
N MET A 158 -8.36 -0.26 -11.23
CA MET A 158 -8.23 -0.74 -12.60
C MET A 158 -9.44 -1.55 -13.09
N ALA A 159 -10.22 -2.12 -12.18
CA ALA A 159 -11.45 -2.83 -12.52
C ALA A 159 -12.60 -1.87 -12.83
N LEU A 160 -12.71 -0.77 -12.07
CA LEU A 160 -13.79 0.21 -12.18
C LEU A 160 -13.54 1.26 -13.28
N CYS A 161 -12.27 1.57 -13.56
CA CYS A 161 -11.89 2.62 -14.50
C CYS A 161 -11.22 2.04 -15.76
N SER A 162 -11.54 2.58 -16.93
CA SER A 162 -10.78 2.35 -18.17
C SER A 162 -10.09 3.65 -18.60
N SER A 163 -8.84 3.56 -19.06
CA SER A 163 -8.19 4.69 -19.73
C SER A 163 -8.81 4.87 -21.12
N SER A 164 -9.15 6.10 -21.48
CA SER A 164 -9.67 6.47 -22.81
C SER A 164 -8.64 6.29 -23.94
N SER A 165 -7.39 5.98 -23.59
CA SER A 165 -6.28 5.66 -24.50
C SER A 165 -5.63 4.35 -24.05
N SER A 166 -5.69 3.34 -24.91
CA SER A 166 -5.04 2.05 -24.72
C SER A 166 -3.53 2.14 -25.00
N SER A 167 -2.76 2.86 -24.19
CA SER A 167 -1.29 2.92 -24.31
C SER A 167 -0.57 3.55 -23.11
N SER A 168 -0.50 2.85 -21.98
CA SER A 168 0.57 3.05 -20.99
C SER A 168 0.73 1.80 -20.09
N GLY A 169 1.09 0.69 -20.73
CA GLY A 169 1.56 -0.50 -20.03
C GLY A 169 3.01 -0.33 -19.58
N VAL A 170 3.23 -0.09 -18.29
CA VAL A 170 4.49 -0.50 -17.61
C VAL A 170 4.26 -1.03 -16.19
N GLU A 171 3.11 -0.75 -15.53
CA GLU A 171 2.83 -1.32 -14.18
C GLU A 171 1.61 -2.26 -14.13
N ALA A 172 0.91 -2.44 -15.25
CA ALA A 172 -0.28 -3.31 -15.34
C ALA A 172 0.04 -4.80 -15.56
N GLY A 173 1.28 -5.14 -15.92
CA GLY A 173 1.68 -6.48 -16.38
C GLY A 173 1.80 -7.57 -15.30
N GLU A 174 1.74 -7.21 -14.01
CA GLU A 174 1.83 -8.17 -12.89
C GLU A 174 0.72 -7.96 -11.85
N LEU A 175 -0.44 -7.50 -12.31
CA LEU A 175 -1.68 -7.76 -11.60
C LEU A 175 -2.00 -9.26 -11.82
N GLY A 176 -1.53 -10.10 -10.90
CA GLY A 176 -1.46 -11.55 -11.02
C GLY A 176 -2.62 -12.23 -11.77
N VAL A 177 -2.26 -13.30 -12.50
CA VAL A 177 -3.11 -14.30 -13.18
C VAL A 177 -4.57 -13.84 -13.40
N GLY A 178 -4.83 -13.27 -14.59
CA GLY A 178 -6.19 -12.95 -15.04
C GLY A 178 -6.44 -11.51 -15.47
N ILE A 179 -5.40 -10.67 -15.56
CA ILE A 179 -5.48 -9.34 -16.21
C ILE A 179 -4.51 -9.29 -17.41
N SER A 180 -4.41 -10.39 -18.15
CA SER A 180 -3.98 -10.30 -19.54
C SER A 180 -5.18 -9.75 -20.33
N ALA A 181 -4.97 -8.73 -21.14
CA ALA A 181 -5.99 -8.21 -22.06
C ALA A 181 -6.38 -9.25 -23.14
N GLU A 182 -5.64 -10.35 -23.23
CA GLU A 182 -5.84 -11.46 -24.16
C GLU A 182 -5.85 -12.76 -23.34
N GLU A 183 -6.95 -13.53 -23.44
CA GLU A 183 -7.11 -14.93 -23.00
C GLU A 183 -7.43 -15.27 -21.52
N GLY A 184 -8.24 -14.46 -20.83
CA GLY A 184 -8.88 -14.93 -19.59
C GLY A 184 -10.27 -14.34 -19.37
N GLU A 185 -11.23 -15.16 -18.94
CA GLU A 185 -12.51 -14.63 -18.46
C GLU A 185 -12.27 -13.65 -17.31
N ARG A 186 -12.80 -12.43 -17.45
CA ARG A 186 -12.76 -11.44 -16.38
C ARG A 186 -13.52 -11.99 -15.18
N TYR A 187 -12.84 -12.15 -14.06
CA TYR A 187 -13.44 -12.65 -12.82
C TYR A 187 -14.60 -11.79 -12.29
N TRP A 188 -14.69 -10.51 -12.68
CA TRP A 188 -15.76 -9.62 -12.23
C TRP A 188 -16.25 -8.68 -13.34
N GLY A 189 -17.58 -8.71 -13.56
CA GLY A 189 -18.31 -7.85 -14.49
C GLY A 189 -18.07 -8.17 -15.97
N THR A 190 -19.05 -7.84 -16.81
CA THR A 190 -18.94 -7.92 -18.27
C THR A 190 -17.95 -6.89 -18.84
N GLY A 191 -17.48 -5.94 -18.02
CA GLY A 191 -16.73 -4.77 -18.46
C GLY A 191 -17.60 -3.64 -18.99
N GLU A 192 -18.91 -3.85 -19.05
CA GLU A 192 -19.88 -2.83 -19.42
C GLU A 192 -20.06 -1.84 -18.25
N GLY A 193 -20.15 -0.54 -18.57
CA GLY A 193 -20.32 0.51 -17.56
C GLY A 193 -19.06 0.89 -16.78
N ARG A 194 -17.87 0.56 -17.29
CA ARG A 194 -16.62 1.12 -16.73
C ARG A 194 -16.62 2.63 -16.84
N LEU A 195 -16.09 3.28 -15.81
CA LEU A 195 -15.99 4.72 -15.78
C LEU A 195 -14.79 5.13 -16.63
N GLU A 196 -15.07 5.84 -17.72
CA GLU A 196 -14.03 6.39 -18.58
C GLU A 196 -13.39 7.58 -17.90
N LEU A 197 -12.16 7.38 -17.41
CA LEU A 197 -11.35 8.46 -16.87
C LEU A 197 -10.27 8.82 -17.88
N GLY A 198 -10.05 10.12 -18.05
CA GLY A 198 -8.84 10.60 -18.69
C GLY A 198 -7.60 10.10 -17.93
N GLU A 199 -6.50 9.86 -18.66
CA GLU A 199 -5.26 9.31 -18.11
C GLU A 199 -4.74 10.10 -16.88
N GLY A 200 -4.85 11.44 -16.92
CA GLY A 200 -4.47 12.30 -15.79
C GLY A 200 -5.35 12.10 -14.54
N ALA A 201 -6.64 11.80 -14.69
CA ALA A 201 -7.54 11.55 -13.57
C ALA A 201 -7.29 10.17 -12.95
N LEU A 202 -6.99 9.16 -13.78
CA LEU A 202 -6.60 7.84 -13.31
C LEU A 202 -5.27 7.88 -12.54
N GLN A 203 -4.29 8.63 -13.05
CA GLN A 203 -3.02 8.86 -12.35
C GLN A 203 -3.24 9.59 -11.02
N MET A 204 -4.12 10.59 -10.97
CA MET A 204 -4.47 11.27 -9.72
C MET A 204 -5.09 10.29 -8.71
N ALA A 205 -5.98 9.39 -9.15
CA ALA A 205 -6.62 8.43 -8.26
C ALA A 205 -5.60 7.43 -7.70
N TRP A 206 -4.65 7.00 -8.54
CA TRP A 206 -3.52 6.19 -8.11
C TRP A 206 -2.66 6.88 -7.04
N LEU A 207 -2.37 8.17 -7.22
CA LEU A 207 -1.61 8.96 -6.23
C LEU A 207 -2.39 9.12 -4.91
N ILE A 208 -3.70 9.37 -4.97
CA ILE A 208 -4.55 9.43 -3.77
C ILE A 208 -4.53 8.08 -3.02
N ILE A 209 -4.60 6.96 -3.74
CA ILE A 209 -4.45 5.63 -3.12
C ILE A 209 -3.08 5.51 -2.44
N ASN A 210 -1.99 5.95 -3.07
CA ASN A 210 -0.66 5.91 -2.45
C ASN A 210 -0.61 6.73 -1.14
N ASP A 211 -1.25 7.89 -1.12
CA ASP A 211 -1.30 8.74 0.07
C ASP A 211 -2.10 8.10 1.21
N THR A 212 -3.08 7.23 0.92
CA THR A 212 -3.85 6.54 1.99
C THR A 212 -2.98 5.64 2.88
N TYR A 213 -1.83 5.15 2.38
CA TYR A 213 -0.89 4.36 3.18
C TYR A 213 -0.09 5.18 4.19
N ARG A 214 -0.18 6.51 4.17
CA ARG A 214 0.38 7.40 5.21
C ARG A 214 -0.51 7.52 6.45
N SER A 215 -1.56 6.70 6.51
CA SER A 215 -2.57 6.69 7.55
C SER A 215 -2.97 5.24 7.88
N PRO A 216 -3.66 4.98 9.00
CA PRO A 216 -4.12 3.63 9.33
C PRO A 216 -5.33 3.14 8.50
N LEU A 217 -5.74 3.88 7.46
CA LEU A 217 -6.89 3.52 6.61
C LEU A 217 -6.86 2.09 6.04
N PRO A 218 -5.70 1.53 5.61
CA PRO A 218 -5.65 0.15 5.12
C PRO A 218 -6.06 -0.91 6.16
N LEU A 219 -5.98 -0.59 7.45
CA LEU A 219 -6.41 -1.46 8.55
C LEU A 219 -7.88 -1.26 8.93
N LEU A 220 -8.46 -0.11 8.62
CA LEU A 220 -9.82 0.27 9.00
C LEU A 220 -10.86 -0.09 7.94
N HIS A 221 -10.49 -0.04 6.67
CA HIS A 221 -11.43 -0.12 5.56
C HIS A 221 -11.01 -1.14 4.50
N PRO A 222 -11.98 -1.86 3.90
CA PRO A 222 -11.71 -2.71 2.74
C PRO A 222 -11.09 -1.95 1.56
N PRO A 223 -10.23 -2.60 0.77
CA PRO A 223 -9.49 -1.96 -0.32
C PRO A 223 -10.41 -1.39 -1.41
N HIS A 224 -11.58 -1.99 -1.62
CA HIS A 224 -12.55 -1.49 -2.61
C HIS A 224 -13.19 -0.17 -2.18
N LEU A 225 -13.45 0.04 -0.89
CA LEU A 225 -13.97 1.32 -0.39
C LEU A 225 -12.92 2.43 -0.50
N ILE A 226 -11.66 2.12 -0.22
CA ILE A 226 -10.55 3.07 -0.39
C ILE A 226 -10.41 3.47 -1.87
N ALA A 227 -10.53 2.53 -2.80
CA ALA A 227 -10.48 2.82 -4.24
C ALA A 227 -11.65 3.72 -4.68
N VAL A 228 -12.88 3.42 -4.25
CA VAL A 228 -14.06 4.24 -4.58
C VAL A 228 -13.93 5.64 -4.00
N ALA A 229 -13.45 5.77 -2.76
CA ALA A 229 -13.20 7.07 -2.15
C ALA A 229 -12.14 7.87 -2.92
N ALA A 230 -11.07 7.22 -3.40
CA ALA A 230 -10.06 7.86 -4.22
C ALA A 230 -10.62 8.34 -5.57
N ILE A 231 -11.43 7.52 -6.26
CA ILE A 231 -12.13 7.91 -7.49
C ILE A 231 -13.09 9.08 -7.23
N TYR A 232 -13.83 9.05 -6.13
CA TYR A 232 -14.74 10.12 -5.77
C TYR A 232 -13.99 11.45 -5.56
N LEU A 233 -12.86 11.42 -4.86
CA LEU A 233 -12.03 12.61 -4.67
C LEU A 233 -11.46 13.14 -5.99
N THR A 234 -11.00 12.28 -6.90
CA THR A 234 -10.52 12.76 -8.21
C THR A 234 -11.59 13.43 -9.03
N LEU A 235 -12.83 12.93 -9.00
CA LEU A 235 -13.97 13.56 -9.66
C LEU A 235 -14.34 14.91 -9.06
N ILE A 236 -14.13 15.10 -7.75
CA ILE A 236 -14.34 16.40 -7.10
C ILE A 236 -13.25 17.40 -7.54
N TYR A 237 -11.99 16.98 -7.55
CA TYR A 237 -10.87 17.87 -7.89
C TYR A 237 -10.80 18.19 -9.38
N ASN A 238 -11.34 17.33 -10.24
CA ASN A 238 -11.33 17.52 -11.68
C ASN A 238 -12.72 17.99 -12.17
N SER A 239 -12.93 19.31 -12.14
CA SER A 239 -14.19 19.94 -12.56
C SER A 239 -14.58 19.62 -14.00
N ASP A 240 -13.59 19.47 -14.87
CA ASP A 240 -13.76 19.26 -16.31
C ASP A 240 -14.28 17.85 -16.58
N MET A 241 -13.77 16.85 -15.85
CA MET A 241 -14.28 15.48 -15.88
C MET A 241 -15.69 15.37 -15.29
N ARG A 242 -16.01 16.13 -14.25
CA ARG A 242 -17.38 16.16 -13.71
C ARG A 242 -18.34 16.76 -14.73
N ALA A 243 -17.93 17.76 -15.50
CA ALA A 243 -18.72 18.34 -16.57
C ALA A 243 -18.92 17.36 -17.74
N SER A 244 -17.90 16.60 -18.12
CA SER A 244 -18.01 15.59 -19.19
C SER A 244 -18.92 14.41 -18.81
N LEU A 245 -18.88 13.98 -17.55
CA LEU A 245 -19.76 12.92 -17.01
C LEU A 245 -21.20 13.38 -16.76
N ALA A 246 -21.43 14.68 -16.56
CA ALA A 246 -22.76 15.25 -16.37
C ALA A 246 -23.52 15.46 -17.69
N LEU A 247 -22.84 15.42 -18.84
CA LEU A 247 -23.48 15.45 -20.14
C LEU A 247 -24.18 14.11 -20.40
N PRO A 248 -25.51 14.08 -20.61
CA PRO A 248 -26.20 12.84 -20.90
C PRO A 248 -25.67 12.23 -22.21
N SER A 249 -25.46 10.93 -22.19
CA SER A 249 -25.00 10.07 -23.30
C SER A 249 -25.86 10.14 -24.58
N SER A 250 -26.94 10.92 -24.59
CA SER A 250 -27.80 11.15 -25.75
C SER A 250 -27.29 12.22 -26.73
N LEU A 251 -26.24 12.99 -26.40
CA LEU A 251 -25.73 14.06 -27.28
C LEU A 251 -24.40 13.74 -27.99
N THR A 252 -23.73 12.65 -27.63
CA THR A 252 -22.48 12.21 -28.28
C THR A 252 -22.69 11.33 -29.51
N ALA A 253 -23.92 10.90 -29.82
CA ALA A 253 -24.25 10.10 -30.99
C ALA A 253 -24.65 10.90 -32.25
N ALA A 254 -24.57 12.24 -32.21
CA ALA A 254 -25.11 13.12 -33.27
C ALA A 254 -24.12 14.16 -33.83
N ALA A 255 -22.81 13.89 -33.79
CA ALA A 255 -21.81 14.72 -34.47
C ALA A 255 -20.79 13.86 -35.22
#